data_AF-A0A923WUG3-F1
#
_entry.id   AF-A0A923WUG3-F1
#
_cell.length_a   1.000
_cell.length_b   1.000
_cell.length_c   1.000
_cell.angle_alpha   90.00
_cell.angle_beta   90.00
_cell.angle_gamma   90.00
#
_symmetry.space_group_name_H-M   'P 1'
#
loop_
_entity.id
_entity.type
_entity.pdbx_description
1 polymer ?
#
loop_
_entity_poly.entity_id
_entity_poly.type
_entity_poly.pdbx_seq_one_letter_code
_entity_poly.pdbx_strand_id
1 'polypeptide(L)'
;IAERFDNLDFQHDIGEIELNISGCINACGHHHVGSIGVLGDDKDGSEWYQVSTGGAQGNQAAIGKIIGPSFSALQMPEVIDRLLQVYVRERFEDERFVDTAQRLGVAPFKEHVYATPIKADALVGEDHYA
;
A
#
# COMPACT_ATOMS: atom_id res chain seq x y z
N ILE A 1 -8.04 1.67 9.69
CA ILE A 1 -7.62 0.74 8.61
C ILE A 1 -8.44 -0.54 8.68
N ALA A 2 -8.41 -1.29 9.79
CA ALA A 2 -9.19 -2.53 9.95
C ALA A 2 -10.70 -2.36 9.66
N GLU A 3 -11.36 -1.34 10.23
CA GLU A 3 -12.81 -1.10 10.03
C GLU A 3 -13.22 -0.82 8.58
N ARG A 4 -12.31 -0.35 7.72
CA ARG A 4 -12.60 -0.09 6.31
C ARG A 4 -12.54 -1.37 5.45
N PHE A 5 -11.98 -2.45 5.99
CA PHE A 5 -11.84 -3.74 5.33
C PHE A 5 -12.74 -4.83 5.92
N ASP A 6 -13.82 -4.48 6.63
CA ASP A 6 -14.79 -5.43 7.23
C ASP A 6 -15.66 -6.21 6.21
N ASN A 7 -15.41 -6.04 4.91
CA ASN A 7 -16.03 -6.88 3.90
C ASN A 7 -15.29 -8.23 3.84
N LEU A 8 -15.84 -9.23 4.55
CA LEU A 8 -15.33 -10.60 4.63
C LEU A 8 -15.09 -11.22 3.25
N ASP A 9 -15.94 -10.96 2.27
CA ASP A 9 -15.79 -11.50 0.91
C ASP A 9 -14.53 -10.93 0.22
N PHE A 10 -14.28 -9.63 0.40
CA PHE A 10 -13.08 -8.97 -0.13
C PHE A 10 -11.79 -9.49 0.54
N GLN A 11 -11.83 -9.76 1.85
CA GLN A 11 -10.69 -10.36 2.55
C GLN A 11 -10.40 -11.79 2.08
N HIS A 12 -11.45 -12.60 1.84
CA HIS A 12 -11.31 -13.95 1.32
C HIS A 12 -10.73 -13.97 -0.10
N ASP A 13 -11.15 -13.03 -0.94
CA ASP A 13 -10.65 -12.95 -2.31
C ASP A 13 -9.18 -12.55 -2.35
N ILE A 14 -8.70 -11.65 -1.49
CA ILE A 14 -7.37 -11.05 -1.60
C ILE A 14 -6.20 -12.05 -1.41
N GLY A 15 -6.36 -13.07 -0.57
CA GLY A 15 -5.26 -13.98 -0.22
C GLY A 15 -4.17 -13.32 0.64
N GLU A 16 -2.97 -13.89 0.65
CA GLU A 16 -1.86 -13.39 1.47
C GLU A 16 -1.26 -12.10 0.88
N ILE A 17 -1.19 -11.04 1.70
CA ILE A 17 -0.53 -9.78 1.37
C ILE A 17 0.44 -9.38 2.47
N GLU A 18 1.68 -9.08 2.06
CA GLU A 18 2.69 -8.50 2.94
C GLU A 18 2.67 -6.97 2.84
N LEU A 19 2.40 -6.29 3.95
CA LEU A 19 2.47 -4.84 4.09
C LEU A 19 3.55 -4.49 5.13
N ASN A 20 4.59 -3.80 4.67
CA ASN A 20 5.76 -3.49 5.50
C ASN A 20 5.88 -1.98 5.64
N ILE A 21 5.82 -1.49 6.88
CA ILE A 21 5.84 -0.06 7.18
C ILE A 21 7.10 0.28 7.98
N SER A 22 7.81 1.33 7.57
CA SER A 22 8.92 1.91 8.33
C SER A 22 8.68 3.39 8.54
N GLY A 23 8.88 3.90 9.75
CA GLY A 23 8.73 5.32 10.04
C GLY A 23 9.87 6.21 9.52
N CYS A 24 11.00 5.62 9.11
CA CYS A 24 12.14 6.35 8.55
C CYS A 24 12.98 5.45 7.63
N ILE A 25 13.99 6.05 6.98
CA ILE A 25 14.88 5.40 5.99
C ILE A 25 15.69 4.24 6.55
N ASN A 26 15.80 4.09 7.87
CA ASN A 26 16.52 2.98 8.51
C ASN A 26 15.88 1.61 8.26
N ALA A 27 14.67 1.56 7.68
CA ALA A 27 14.03 0.36 7.16
C ALA A 27 13.84 -0.78 8.19
N CYS A 28 13.62 -0.47 9.47
CA CYS A 28 13.39 -1.47 10.52
C CYS A 28 12.19 -2.40 10.25
N GLY A 29 11.19 -1.94 9.49
CA GLY A 29 10.07 -2.76 9.03
C GLY A 29 10.32 -3.47 7.70
N HIS A 30 11.52 -3.35 7.13
CA HIS A 30 11.92 -3.92 5.84
C HIS A 30 11.02 -3.49 4.66
N HIS A 31 10.58 -2.23 4.64
CA HIS A 31 9.66 -1.70 3.62
C HIS A 31 10.18 -1.84 2.17
N HIS A 32 11.49 -1.92 1.94
CA HIS A 32 12.05 -2.13 0.60
C HIS A 32 11.76 -3.51 0.00
N VAL A 33 11.46 -4.52 0.83
CA VAL A 33 11.25 -5.91 0.42
C VAL A 33 9.84 -6.41 0.72
N GLY A 34 8.96 -5.54 1.23
CA GLY A 34 7.55 -5.84 1.35
C GLY A 34 6.84 -5.84 0.01
N SER A 35 5.83 -6.71 -0.14
CA SER A 35 4.97 -6.74 -1.34
C SER A 35 4.34 -5.38 -1.59
N ILE A 36 3.87 -4.73 -0.51
CA ILE A 36 3.60 -3.30 -0.41
C ILE A 36 4.54 -2.71 0.65
N GLY A 37 5.39 -1.79 0.24
CA GLY A 37 6.30 -1.07 1.14
C GLY A 37 5.81 0.35 1.42
N VAL A 38 5.87 0.77 2.69
CA VAL A 38 5.56 2.13 3.11
C VAL A 38 6.74 2.71 3.89
N LEU A 39 7.26 3.85 3.40
CA LEU A 39 8.31 4.63 4.04
C LEU A 39 7.75 5.96 4.54
N GLY A 40 7.79 6.17 5.84
CA GLY A 40 7.58 7.47 6.47
C GLY A 40 8.75 8.42 6.18
N ASP A 41 8.40 9.65 5.85
CA ASP A 41 9.31 10.75 5.55
C ASP A 41 8.77 12.03 6.20
N ASP A 42 9.64 12.83 6.81
CA ASP A 42 9.26 14.13 7.37
C ASP A 42 9.59 15.21 6.35
N LYS A 43 8.59 16.01 5.97
CA LYS A 43 8.79 17.19 5.13
C LYS A 43 8.19 18.39 5.81
N ASP A 44 9.07 19.30 6.22
CA ASP A 44 8.73 20.55 6.89
C ASP A 44 7.85 20.34 8.15
N GLY A 45 8.14 19.29 8.93
CA GLY A 45 7.41 18.94 10.15
C GLY A 45 6.05 18.28 9.91
N SER A 46 5.76 17.87 8.67
CA SER A 46 4.58 17.10 8.31
C SER A 46 4.98 15.67 7.93
N GLU A 47 4.22 14.68 8.41
CA GLU A 47 4.44 13.28 8.07
C GLU A 47 3.88 12.94 6.69
N TRP A 48 4.75 12.36 5.85
CA TRP A 48 4.44 11.88 4.52
C TRP A 48 4.82 10.41 4.38
N TYR A 49 4.15 9.70 3.48
CA TYR A 49 4.34 8.28 3.26
C TYR A 49 4.58 8.01 1.78
N GLN A 50 5.76 7.50 1.47
CA GLN A 50 6.10 7.00 0.15
C GLN A 50 5.73 5.53 0.05
N VAL A 51 5.14 5.13 -1.08
CA VAL A 51 4.66 3.77 -1.31
C VAL A 51 5.45 3.09 -2.43
N SER A 52 5.81 1.83 -2.22
CA SER A 52 6.44 0.96 -3.20
C SER A 52 5.67 -0.36 -3.33
N THR A 53 5.81 -1.02 -4.49
CA THR A 53 5.19 -2.33 -4.77
C THR A 53 6.17 -3.31 -5.39
N GLY A 54 5.91 -4.60 -5.19
CA GLY A 54 6.64 -5.70 -5.84
C GLY A 54 7.95 -6.11 -5.14
N GLY A 55 8.17 -5.65 -3.90
CA GLY A 55 9.26 -6.15 -3.07
C GLY A 55 8.98 -7.59 -2.62
N ALA A 56 10.04 -8.38 -2.45
CA ALA A 56 9.92 -9.75 -1.97
C ALA A 56 11.16 -10.16 -1.17
N GLN A 57 10.97 -11.03 -0.18
CA GLN A 57 12.03 -11.68 0.58
C GLN A 57 12.24 -13.14 0.13
N GLY A 58 13.36 -13.74 0.56
CA GLY A 58 13.66 -15.15 0.31
C GLY A 58 14.29 -15.42 -1.07
N ASN A 59 13.97 -16.58 -1.65
CA ASN A 59 14.67 -17.09 -2.85
C ASN A 59 14.38 -16.28 -4.14
N GLN A 60 13.27 -15.54 -4.16
CA GLN A 60 12.90 -14.63 -5.25
C GLN A 60 12.97 -13.18 -4.78
N ALA A 61 14.05 -12.84 -4.05
CA ALA A 61 14.21 -11.52 -3.47
C ALA A 61 14.17 -10.42 -4.54
N ALA A 62 13.40 -9.38 -4.25
CA ALA A 62 13.24 -8.21 -5.10
C ALA A 62 13.10 -6.95 -4.26
N ILE A 63 13.62 -5.84 -4.78
CA ILE A 63 13.42 -4.52 -4.18
C ILE A 63 12.17 -3.90 -4.80
N GLY A 64 11.25 -3.47 -3.94
CA GLY A 64 10.02 -2.79 -4.33
C GLY A 64 10.31 -1.48 -5.04
N LYS A 65 9.44 -1.13 -5.99
CA LYS A 65 9.58 0.08 -6.81
C LYS A 65 8.56 1.13 -6.38
N ILE A 66 9.02 2.36 -6.22
CA ILE A 66 8.19 3.50 -5.81
C ILE A 66 7.14 3.79 -6.89
N ILE A 67 5.87 3.90 -6.49
CA ILE A 67 4.76 4.12 -7.42
C ILE A 67 4.60 5.60 -7.81
N GLY A 68 5.07 6.53 -6.99
CA GLY A 68 4.98 7.97 -7.26
C GLY A 68 5.26 8.86 -6.05
N PRO A 69 4.76 10.11 -6.05
CA PRO A 69 4.83 11.04 -4.92
C PRO A 69 4.34 10.46 -3.57
N SER A 70 4.71 11.13 -2.47
CA SER A 70 4.24 10.74 -1.14
C SER A 70 2.81 11.20 -0.87
N PHE A 71 2.15 10.52 0.07
CA PHE A 71 0.80 10.80 0.55
C PHE A 71 0.81 11.22 2.02
N SER A 72 -0.23 11.91 2.48
CA SER A 72 -0.41 12.13 3.94
C SER A 72 -0.98 10.88 4.62
N ALA A 73 -0.89 10.82 5.95
CA ALA A 73 -1.42 9.70 6.75
C ALA A 73 -2.89 9.39 6.42
N LEU A 74 -3.69 10.44 6.21
CA LEU A 74 -5.13 10.32 5.96
C LEU A 74 -5.47 9.77 4.57
N GLN A 75 -4.55 9.89 3.62
CA GLN A 75 -4.75 9.37 2.27
C GLN A 75 -4.38 7.88 2.19
N MET A 76 -3.55 7.37 3.10
CA MET A 76 -3.01 6.02 3.04
C MET A 76 -4.09 4.91 2.95
N PRO A 77 -5.22 4.94 3.67
CA PRO A 77 -6.25 3.93 3.53
C PRO A 77 -6.80 3.82 2.09
N GLU A 78 -7.07 4.95 1.44
CA GLU A 78 -7.54 5.00 0.05
C GLU A 78 -6.45 4.57 -0.94
N VAL A 79 -5.19 4.92 -0.67
CA VAL A 79 -4.04 4.46 -1.48
C VAL A 79 -3.95 2.94 -1.48
N ILE A 80 -4.03 2.31 -0.29
CA ILE A 80 -3.99 0.85 -0.17
C ILE A 80 -5.18 0.22 -0.88
N ASP A 81 -6.39 0.75 -0.69
CA ASP A 81 -7.59 0.26 -1.38
C ASP A 81 -7.42 0.27 -2.91
N ARG A 82 -6.92 1.38 -3.47
CA ARG A 82 -6.66 1.48 -4.92
C ARG A 82 -5.60 0.49 -5.41
N LEU A 83 -4.57 0.21 -4.62
CA LEU A 83 -3.59 -0.84 -4.98
C LEU A 83 -4.26 -2.22 -5.04
N LEU A 84 -5.11 -2.53 -4.06
CA LEU A 84 -5.84 -3.80 -3.99
C LEU A 84 -6.83 -3.93 -5.14
N GLN A 85 -7.52 -2.85 -5.54
CA GLN A 85 -8.41 -2.86 -6.71
C GLN A 85 -7.68 -3.22 -8.01
N VAL A 86 -6.47 -2.68 -8.22
CA VAL A 86 -5.65 -3.07 -9.39
C VAL A 86 -5.27 -4.54 -9.31
N TYR A 87 -4.81 -4.99 -8.14
CA TYR A 87 -4.46 -6.39 -7.93
C TYR A 87 -5.64 -7.32 -8.24
N VAL A 88 -6.81 -7.11 -7.61
CA VAL A 88 -7.99 -7.98 -7.81
C VAL A 88 -8.45 -7.96 -9.27
N ARG A 89 -8.36 -6.82 -9.96
CA ARG A 89 -8.76 -6.68 -11.36
C ARG A 89 -7.84 -7.39 -12.35
N GLU A 90 -6.53 -7.34 -12.11
CA GLU A 90 -5.52 -7.73 -13.10
C GLU A 90 -4.83 -9.07 -12.78
N ARG A 91 -5.09 -9.64 -11.59
CA ARG A 91 -4.50 -10.93 -11.18
C ARG A 91 -5.07 -12.10 -11.97
N PHE A 92 -4.28 -13.16 -12.08
CA PHE A 92 -4.80 -14.48 -12.42
C PHE A 92 -5.42 -15.16 -11.20
N GLU A 93 -6.19 -16.24 -11.44
CA GLU A 93 -6.70 -17.09 -10.35
C GLU A 93 -5.54 -17.59 -9.48
N ASP A 94 -5.71 -17.50 -8.15
CA ASP A 94 -4.72 -17.83 -7.12
C ASP A 94 -3.36 -17.10 -7.20
N GLU A 95 -3.22 -16.05 -8.02
CA GLU A 95 -2.00 -15.25 -8.10
C GLU A 95 -1.90 -14.32 -6.88
N ARG A 96 -0.75 -14.32 -6.20
CA ARG A 96 -0.48 -13.44 -5.04
C ARG A 96 -0.21 -12.01 -5.49
N PHE A 97 -0.44 -11.04 -4.59
CA PHE A 97 -0.19 -9.62 -4.88
C PHE A 97 1.22 -9.35 -5.42
N VAL A 98 2.25 -9.93 -4.79
CA VAL A 98 3.65 -9.70 -5.19
C VAL A 98 3.94 -10.19 -6.59
N ASP A 99 3.36 -11.33 -6.99
CA ASP A 99 3.56 -11.93 -8.30
C ASP A 99 2.87 -11.06 -9.37
N THR A 100 1.62 -10.63 -9.10
CA THR A 100 0.90 -9.68 -9.95
C THR A 100 1.67 -8.36 -10.09
N ALA A 101 2.17 -7.80 -8.98
CA ALA A 101 2.90 -6.54 -8.97
C ALA A 101 4.23 -6.62 -9.74
N GLN A 102 4.94 -7.74 -9.64
CA GLN A 102 6.17 -7.98 -10.40
C GLN A 102 5.91 -8.18 -11.90
N ARG A 103 4.84 -8.89 -12.26
CA ARG A 103 4.43 -9.12 -13.65
C ARG A 103 3.98 -7.85 -14.36
N LEU A 104 3.14 -7.05 -13.71
CA LEU A 104 2.60 -5.82 -14.27
C LEU A 104 3.59 -4.64 -14.21
N GLY A 105 4.49 -4.67 -13.22
CA GLY A 105 5.29 -3.50 -12.86
C GLY A 105 4.44 -2.39 -12.23
N VAL A 106 5.03 -1.22 -12.02
CA VAL A 106 4.40 -0.12 -11.26
C VAL A 106 3.37 0.68 -12.05
N ALA A 107 3.36 0.61 -13.38
CA ALA A 107 2.58 1.53 -14.20
C ALA A 107 1.07 1.44 -13.93
N PRO A 108 0.43 0.25 -13.92
CA PRO A 108 -1.02 0.16 -13.66
C PRO A 108 -1.40 0.63 -12.26
N PHE A 109 -0.57 0.35 -11.26
CA PHE A 109 -0.77 0.80 -9.87
C PHE A 109 -0.67 2.32 -9.76
N LYS A 110 0.37 2.91 -10.36
CA LYS A 110 0.53 4.36 -10.43
C LYS A 110 -0.67 5.00 -11.11
N GLU A 111 -1.03 4.54 -12.31
CA GLU A 111 -2.12 5.13 -13.08
C GLU A 111 -3.43 5.13 -12.29
N HIS A 112 -3.78 4.01 -11.66
CA HIS A 112 -5.04 3.90 -10.90
C HIS A 112 -5.01 4.71 -9.58
N VAL A 113 -3.91 4.64 -8.82
CA VAL A 113 -3.78 5.38 -7.55
C VAL A 113 -3.89 6.89 -7.78
N TYR A 114 -3.25 7.42 -8.83
CA TYR A 114 -3.24 8.84 -9.14
C TYR A 114 -4.35 9.30 -10.11
N ALA A 115 -5.23 8.40 -10.55
CA ALA A 115 -6.29 8.72 -11.53
C ALA A 115 -7.25 9.82 -11.05
N THR A 116 -7.50 9.89 -9.74
CA THR A 116 -8.36 10.92 -9.13
C THR A 116 -7.74 11.45 -7.84
N PRO A 117 -7.98 12.72 -7.46
CA PRO A 117 -7.51 13.25 -6.19
C PRO A 117 -8.01 12.44 -5.00
N ILE A 118 -7.11 12.12 -4.06
CA ILE A 118 -7.45 11.45 -2.80
C ILE A 118 -7.70 12.53 -1.75
N LYS A 119 -8.93 12.60 -1.24
CA LYS A 119 -9.27 13.52 -0.15
C LYS A 119 -8.67 13.01 1.15
N ALA A 120 -8.06 13.91 1.92
CA ALA A 120 -7.72 13.66 3.31
C ALA A 120 -8.97 13.99 4.14
N ASP A 121 -9.81 12.99 4.41
CA ASP A 121 -10.96 13.19 5.29
C ASP A 121 -10.45 13.41 6.73
N ALA A 122 -11.18 14.22 7.51
CA ALA A 122 -10.75 14.60 8.85
C ALA A 122 -10.63 13.37 9.78
N LEU A 123 -9.61 13.37 10.65
CA LEU A 123 -9.53 12.43 11.77
C LEU A 123 -10.76 12.64 12.66
N VAL A 124 -11.64 11.64 12.71
CA VAL A 124 -12.65 11.56 13.78
C VAL A 124 -11.87 11.16 15.04
N GLY A 125 -11.77 12.08 15.99
CA GLY A 125 -10.97 11.90 17.20
C GLY A 125 -11.45 10.73 18.07
N GLU A 126 -10.58 10.27 18.98
CA GLU A 126 -10.80 9.17 19.93
C GLU A 126 -12.10 9.32 20.77
N ASP A 127 -12.67 10.52 20.83
CA ASP A 127 -13.91 10.85 21.53
C ASP A 127 -15.19 10.24 20.91
N HIS A 128 -15.10 9.65 19.71
CA HIS A 128 -16.26 9.03 19.04
C HIS A 128 -16.60 7.60 19.52
N TYR A 129 -15.72 7.00 20.34
CA TYR A 129 -15.93 5.66 20.93
C TYR A 129 -16.16 5.70 22.45
N ALA A 130 -16.45 6.88 23.01
CA ALA A 130 -16.78 7.08 24.42
C ALA A 130 -18.28 6.94 24.71
#